data_AF-A0A355EMK6-F1
#
_entry.id   AF-A0A355EMK6-F1
#
_cell.length_a   1.000
_cell.length_b   1.000
_cell.length_c   1.000
_cell.angle_alpha   90.00
_cell.angle_beta   90.00
_cell.angle_gamma   90.00
#
_symmetry.space_group_name_H-M   'P 1'
#
loop_
_entity.id
_entity.type
_entity.pdbx_description
1 polymer ?
#
loop_
_entity_poly.entity_id
_entity_poly.type
_entity_poly.pdbx_seq_one_letter_code
_entity_poly.pdbx_strand_id
1 'polypeptide(L)' 'MFIKVVTERHLRSSILITSNRPAQGWVALLPDPVMTNSALDRLSHHAHHIMVDDGDTYRRKLSPGNNK' A
#
# COMPACT_ATOMS: atom_id res chain seq x y z
N MET A 1 -7.54 -8.08 11.07
CA MET A 1 -6.36 -8.83 10.59
C MET A 1 -5.21 -7.90 10.19
N PHE A 2 -5.40 -6.98 9.23
CA PHE A 2 -4.35 -6.03 8.79
C PHE A 2 -3.67 -5.23 9.93
N ILE A 3 -4.46 -4.55 10.76
CA ILE A 3 -3.94 -3.71 11.86
C ILE A 3 -3.08 -4.51 12.85
N LYS A 4 -3.46 -5.77 13.09
CA LYS A 4 -2.75 -6.66 14.00
C LYS A 4 -1.34 -6.96 13.47
N VAL A 5 -1.21 -7.27 12.18
CA VAL A 5 0.09 -7.51 11.53
C VAL A 5 0.97 -6.27 11.57
N VAL A 6 0.39 -5.09 11.27
CA VAL A 6 1.12 -3.82 11.34
C VAL A 6 1.66 -3.57 12.74
N THR A 7 0.80 -3.76 13.76
CA THR A 7 1.17 -3.54 15.16
C THR A 7 2.23 -4.53 15.63
N GLU A 8 2.12 -5.81 15.26
CA GLU A 8 3.09 -6.85 15.68
C GLU A 8 4.48 -6.67 15.05
N ARG A 9 4.57 -6.05 13.86
CA ARG A 9 5.84 -5.84 13.15
C ARG A 9 6.41 -4.44 13.34
N HIS A 10 5.62 -3.47 13.80
CA HIS A 10 6.08 -2.12 14.07
C HIS A 10 7.32 -2.13 14.98
N LEU A 11 8.40 -1.48 14.53
CA LEU A 11 9.71 -1.42 15.20
C LEU A 11 10.41 -2.78 15.46
N ARG A 12 9.92 -3.87 14.88
CA ARG A 12 10.53 -5.21 15.02
C ARG A 12 11.05 -5.76 13.70
N SER A 13 10.42 -5.42 12.57
CA SER A 13 10.80 -5.95 11.26
C SER A 13 10.25 -5.08 10.12
N SER A 14 10.92 -5.06 8.97
CA SER A 14 10.50 -4.29 7.80
C SER A 14 9.24 -4.88 7.14
N ILE A 15 8.38 -4.00 6.62
CA ILE A 15 7.15 -4.35 5.92
C ILE A 15 7.16 -3.71 4.54
N LEU A 16 6.92 -4.50 3.48
CA LEU A 16 6.63 -4.00 2.14
C LEU A 16 5.14 -4.16 1.88
N ILE A 17 4.48 -3.08 1.49
CA ILE A 17 3.06 -3.07 1.13
C ILE A 17 2.95 -2.50 -0.28
N THR A 18 2.17 -3.16 -1.14
CA THR A 18 1.81 -2.63 -2.45
C THR A 18 0.31 -2.35 -2.46
N SER A 19 -0.08 -1.22 -3.05
CA SER A 19 -1.48 -0.84 -3.18
C SER A 19 -1.69 -0.06 -4.46
N ASN A 20 -2.87 -0.21 -5.04
CA ASN A 20 -3.32 0.60 -6.17
C ASN A 20 -3.98 1.91 -5.72
N ARG A 21 -3.96 2.22 -4.42
CA ARG A 21 -4.47 3.46 -3.84
C ARG A 21 -3.43 4.06 -2.90
N PRO A 22 -3.37 5.40 -2.80
CA PRO A 22 -2.54 6.06 -1.80
C PRO A 22 -2.94 5.62 -0.39
N ALA A 23 -1.98 5.67 0.54
CA ALA A 23 -2.14 5.29 1.95
C ALA A 23 -3.39 5.93 2.60
N GLN A 24 -3.63 7.24 2.36
CA GLN A 24 -4.83 7.96 2.83
C GLN A 24 -6.15 7.28 2.43
N GLY A 25 -6.20 6.63 1.26
CA GLY A 25 -7.40 5.96 0.76
C GLY A 25 -7.78 4.69 1.51
N TRP A 26 -6.92 4.19 2.41
CA TRP A 26 -7.14 2.93 3.12
C TRP A 26 -8.11 3.08 4.31
N VAL A 27 -8.25 4.29 4.86
CA VAL A 27 -9.15 4.57 5.98
C VAL A 27 -10.60 4.22 5.64
N ALA A 28 -11.01 4.49 4.39
CA ALA A 28 -12.35 4.17 3.90
C ALA A 28 -12.55 2.69 3.54
N LEU A 29 -11.48 1.89 3.46
CA LEU A 29 -11.54 0.47 3.09
C LEU A 29 -11.66 -0.45 4.30
N LEU A 30 -11.35 0.06 5.49
CA LEU A 30 -11.27 -0.73 6.71
C LEU A 30 -12.44 -0.38 7.65
N PRO A 31 -12.96 -1.37 8.40
CA PRO A 31 -14.20 -1.22 9.16
C PRO A 31 -14.10 -0.28 10.36
N ASP A 32 -12.89 -0.06 10.90
CA ASP A 32 -12.64 0.86 12.00
C ASP A 32 -11.67 1.97 11.55
N PRO A 33 -12.17 3.19 11.27
CA PRO A 33 -11.35 4.29 10.79
C PRO A 33 -10.37 4.81 11.85
N VAL A 34 -10.70 4.72 13.14
CA VAL A 34 -9.83 5.17 14.23
C VAL A 34 -8.63 4.23 14.35
N MET A 35 -8.88 2.93 14.39
CA MET A 35 -7.82 1.92 14.44
C MET A 35 -6.95 1.97 13.18
N THR A 36 -7.58 2.21 12.02
CA THR A 36 -6.89 2.33 10.73
C THR A 36 -5.99 3.54 10.67
N ASN A 37 -6.45 4.70 11.11
CA ASN A 37 -5.62 5.90 11.19
C ASN A 37 -4.40 5.68 12.09
N SER A 38 -4.58 5.04 13.25
CA SER A 38 -3.46 4.72 14.14
C SER A 38 -2.42 3.80 13.48
N ALA A 39 -2.85 2.78 12.73
CA ALA A 39 -1.93 1.91 12.01
C ALA A 39 -1.25 2.62 10.84
N LEU A 40 -1.97 3.48 10.13
CA LEU A 40 -1.44 4.24 9.00
C LEU A 40 -0.38 5.24 9.44
N ASP A 41 -0.59 5.91 10.58
CA ASP A 41 0.39 6.78 11.22
C ASP A 41 1.69 6.00 11.54
N ARG A 42 1.57 4.85 12.21
CA ARG A 42 2.71 3.97 12.53
C ARG A 42 3.48 3.48 11.31
N LEU A 43 2.77 3.17 10.22
CA LEU A 43 3.41 2.78 8.96
C LEU A 43 4.13 3.97 8.32
N SER A 44 3.43 5.10 8.16
CA SER A 44 3.91 6.26 7.40
C SER A 44 5.09 6.96 8.09
N HIS A 45 5.13 6.97 9.42
CA HIS A 45 6.18 7.63 10.19
C HIS A 45 7.60 7.10 9.87
N HIS A 46 7.74 5.81 9.54
CA HIS A 46 9.03 5.20 9.19
C HIS A 46 9.03 4.52 7.81
N ALA A 47 8.16 4.95 6.90
CA ALA A 47 8.05 4.37 5.57
C ALA A 47 8.65 5.26 4.47
N HIS A 48 9.09 4.62 3.41
CA HIS A 48 9.34 5.27 2.12
C HIS A 48 8.13 5.04 1.22
N HIS A 49 7.48 6.12 0.82
CA HIS A 49 6.33 6.07 -0.08
C HIS A 49 6.83 6.16 -1.52
N ILE A 50 6.65 5.08 -2.28
CA ILE A 50 6.97 5.03 -3.70
C ILE A 50 5.64 5.07 -4.45
N MET A 51 5.31 6.23 -5.03
CA MET A 51 4.16 6.37 -5.91
C MET A 51 4.57 5.99 -7.33
N VAL A 52 3.78 5.10 -7.94
CA VAL A 52 3.97 4.66 -9.32
C VAL A 52 2.77 5.17 -10.11
N ASP A 53 2.86 6.44 -10.52
CA ASP A 53 1.76 7.14 -11.20
C ASP A 53 1.88 7.05 -12.73
N ASP A 54 3.10 6.83 -13.24
CA ASP A 54 3.40 6.88 -14.67
C ASP A 54 3.83 5.52 -15.24
N GLY A 55 3.42 5.31 -16.50
CA GLY A 55 3.90 4.22 -17.33
C GLY A 55 2.86 3.14 -17.61
N ASP A 56 3.08 2.45 -18.73
CA ASP A 56 2.19 1.36 -19.12
C ASP A 56 2.29 0.18 -18.18
N THR A 57 1.14 -0.39 -17.84
CA THR A 57 1.11 -1.65 -17.12
C THR A 57 1.94 -2.68 -17.86
N TYR A 58 2.71 -3.46 -17.10
CA TYR A 58 3.54 -4.52 -17.67
C TYR A 58 2.71 -5.51 -18.50
N ARG A 59 1.45 -5.75 -18.08
CA ARG A 59 0.47 -6.56 -18.80
C ARG A 59 0.14 -6.02 -20.20
N ARG A 60 0.03 -4.69 -20.36
CA ARG A 60 -0.21 -4.06 -21.66
C ARG A 60 0.97 -4.24 -22.60
N LYS A 61 2.20 -4.05 -22.10
CA LYS A 61 3.43 -4.21 -22.89
C LYS A 61 3.62 -5.63 -23.43
N LEU A 62 3.22 -6.63 -22.66
CA LEU A 62 3.33 -8.06 -23.04
C LEU A 62 2.09 -8.60 -23.76
N SER A 63 1.08 -7.78 -24.02
CA SER A 63 -0.12 -8.23 -24.71
C SER A 63 0.22 -8.65 -26.15
N PRO A 64 -0.19 -9.85 -26.62
CA PRO A 64 0.14 -10.36 -27.96
C PRO A 64 -0.30 -9.46 -29.13
N GLY A 65 -1.15 -8.46 -28.89
CA GLY A 65 -1.66 -7.53 -29.89
C GLY A 65 -0.94 -6.18 -29.97
N ASN A 66 0.10 -5.94 -29.17
CA ASN A 66 0.78 -4.62 -29.12
C ASN A 66 2.08 -4.56 -29.95
N ASN A 67 2.38 -5.60 -30.74
CA ASN A 67 3.39 -5.53 -31.80
C ASN A 67 2.76 -4.90 -33.05
N LYS A 68 2.82 -3.58 -33.15
CA LYS A 68 2.77 -2.84 -34.41
C LYS A 68 3.98 -1.93 -34.48
#